data_AF-A0A7X2PIC4-F1
#
_entry.id   AF-A0A7X2PIC4-F1
#
_cell.length_a   1.000
_cell.length_b   1.000
_cell.length_c   1.000
_cell.angle_alpha   90.00
_cell.angle_beta   90.00
_cell.angle_gamma   90.00
#
_symmetry.space_group_name_H-M   'P 1'
#
loop_
_entity.id
_entity.type
_entity.pdbx_description
1 polymer ?
#
loop_
_entity_poly.entity_id
_entity_poly.type
_entity_poly.pdbx_seq_one_letter_code
_entity_poly.pdbx_strand_id
1 'polypeptide(L)'
;MHNVLHRVPALWEFHKVHHSTVEMDWLSNWRFHWIEIVVYQTVLYLPATLLGFSPAATFGCAVISTTLGHFAHANLRWHVGPLRYFINSPEMHVWHHVHPECGPQNRNFGISLSLWDWIFRTAYLPDRDPERLGTT
;
A
#
# COMPACT_ATOMS: atom_id res chain seq x y z
N MET A 1 -10.66 -0.69 1.54
CA MET A 1 -10.55 -0.16 0.17
C MET A 1 -9.52 -0.92 -0.64
N HIS A 2 -8.24 -0.93 -0.26
CA HIS A 2 -7.16 -1.59 -1.01
C HIS A 2 -7.44 -3.05 -1.38
N ASN A 3 -7.90 -3.87 -0.43
CA ASN A 3 -8.31 -5.26 -0.69
C ASN A 3 -9.38 -5.41 -1.78
N VAL A 4 -10.33 -4.46 -1.86
CA VAL A 4 -11.41 -4.48 -2.85
C VAL A 4 -10.89 -4.08 -4.23
N LEU A 5 -9.93 -3.15 -4.31
CA LEU A 5 -9.26 -2.78 -5.57
C LEU A 5 -8.55 -3.96 -6.23
N HIS A 6 -8.00 -4.86 -5.43
CA HIS A 6 -7.33 -6.08 -5.91
C HIS A 6 -8.29 -7.20 -6.30
N ARG A 7 -9.50 -7.24 -5.73
CA ARG A 7 -10.44 -8.37 -5.90
C ARG A 7 -11.56 -8.12 -6.89
N VAL A 8 -11.88 -6.87 -7.19
CA VAL A 8 -12.93 -6.51 -8.14
C VAL A 8 -12.27 -6.17 -9.48
N PRO A 9 -12.52 -6.92 -10.57
CA PRO A 9 -11.82 -6.74 -11.85
C PRO A 9 -11.91 -5.30 -12.40
N ALA A 10 -13.08 -4.68 -12.32
CA ALA A 10 -13.27 -3.31 -12.81
C ALA A 10 -12.44 -2.28 -12.00
N LEU A 11 -12.22 -2.51 -10.71
CA LEU A 11 -11.41 -1.62 -9.87
C LEU A 11 -9.92 -1.89 -10.04
N TRP A 12 -9.55 -3.14 -10.29
CA TRP A 12 -8.18 -3.53 -10.61
C TRP A 12 -7.65 -2.82 -11.86
N GLU A 13 -8.49 -2.58 -12.87
CA GLU A 13 -8.07 -1.87 -14.08
C GLU A 13 -7.51 -0.47 -13.81
N PHE A 14 -7.96 0.19 -12.74
CA PHE A 14 -7.38 1.44 -12.28
C PHE A 14 -6.12 1.17 -11.45
N HIS A 15 -6.25 0.30 -10.46
CA HIS A 15 -5.22 0.06 -9.47
C HIS A 15 -3.97 -0.61 -10.03
N LYS A 16 -4.07 -1.35 -11.14
CA LYS A 16 -2.91 -1.96 -11.80
C LYS A 16 -1.91 -0.92 -12.32
N VAL A 17 -2.32 0.34 -12.52
CA VAL A 17 -1.38 1.43 -12.82
C VAL A 17 -0.35 1.59 -11.71
N HIS A 18 -0.78 1.46 -10.45
CA HIS A 18 0.11 1.44 -9.28
C HIS A 18 1.03 0.23 -9.28
N HIS A 19 0.47 -0.95 -9.55
CA HIS A 19 1.24 -2.20 -9.61
C HIS A 19 2.11 -2.36 -10.85
N SER A 20 1.99 -1.49 -11.86
CA SER A 20 2.78 -1.56 -13.10
C SER A 20 4.26 -1.23 -12.91
N THR A 21 4.67 -0.87 -11.70
CA THR A 21 6.06 -0.56 -11.35
C THR A 21 6.93 -1.82 -11.41
N VAL A 22 7.93 -1.82 -12.31
CA VAL A 22 8.93 -2.90 -12.42
C VAL A 22 10.16 -2.66 -11.54
N GLU A 23 10.40 -1.41 -11.14
CA GLU A 23 11.47 -1.01 -10.22
C GLU A 23 10.87 -0.15 -9.11
N MET A 24 10.85 -0.67 -7.88
CA MET A 24 10.21 -0.01 -6.75
C MET A 24 11.09 1.10 -6.18
N ASP A 25 10.51 2.28 -5.99
CA ASP A 25 11.09 3.40 -5.25
C ASP A 25 10.00 4.18 -4.48
N TRP A 26 10.41 5.16 -3.68
CA TRP A 26 9.45 5.95 -2.89
C TRP A 26 8.45 6.73 -3.76
N LEU A 27 8.78 7.06 -5.02
CA LEU A 27 7.87 7.74 -5.95
C LEU A 27 6.76 6.82 -6.45
N SER A 28 7.00 5.51 -6.45
CA SER A 28 6.02 4.50 -6.82
C SER A 28 4.75 4.56 -5.95
N ASN A 29 4.87 5.06 -4.71
CA ASN A 29 3.74 5.36 -3.83
C ASN A 29 2.74 6.36 -4.44
N TRP A 30 3.10 7.15 -5.45
CA TRP A 30 2.21 8.13 -6.09
C TRP A 30 1.82 7.75 -7.53
N ARG A 31 2.25 6.59 -7.99
CA ARG A 31 1.85 6.07 -9.28
C ARG A 31 0.43 5.52 -9.15
N PHE A 32 -0.58 6.32 -9.45
CA PHE A 32 -1.99 5.91 -9.40
C PHE A 32 -2.76 6.44 -10.60
N HIS A 33 -3.88 5.80 -10.90
CA HIS A 33 -4.87 6.44 -11.76
C HIS A 33 -5.50 7.64 -11.04
N TRP A 34 -5.64 8.79 -11.70
CA TRP A 34 -6.12 10.03 -11.06
C TRP A 34 -7.51 9.89 -10.40
N ILE A 35 -8.39 9.05 -10.96
CA ILE A 35 -9.71 8.73 -10.38
C ILE A 35 -9.56 8.07 -9.00
N GLU A 36 -8.58 7.18 -8.82
CA GLU A 36 -8.35 6.56 -7.52
C GLU A 36 -8.03 7.62 -6.48
N ILE A 37 -7.21 8.62 -6.83
CA ILE A 37 -6.86 9.72 -5.93
C ILE A 37 -8.13 10.45 -5.49
N VAL A 38 -8.98 10.88 -6.42
CA VAL A 38 -10.22 11.61 -6.09
C VAL A 38 -11.11 10.78 -5.16
N VAL A 39 -11.33 9.50 -5.49
CA VAL A 39 -12.19 8.61 -4.71
C VAL A 39 -11.58 8.33 -3.32
N TYR A 40 -10.29 7.98 -3.24
CA TYR A 40 -9.60 7.71 -1.97
C TYR A 40 -9.65 8.91 -1.04
N GLN A 41 -9.25 10.09 -1.52
CA GLN A 41 -9.21 11.29 -0.69
C GLN A 41 -10.61 11.71 -0.24
N THR A 42 -11.62 11.54 -1.09
CA THR A 42 -13.02 11.81 -0.72
C THR A 42 -13.51 10.86 0.36
N VAL A 43 -13.33 9.55 0.17
CA VAL A 43 -13.76 8.52 1.15
C VAL A 43 -13.03 8.69 2.48
N LEU A 44 -11.77 9.13 2.48
CA LEU A 44 -10.99 9.33 3.68
C LEU A 44 -11.37 10.63 4.41
N TYR A 45 -11.37 11.77 3.73
CA TYR A 45 -11.45 13.07 4.38
C TYR A 45 -12.85 13.66 4.48
N LEU A 46 -13.79 13.27 3.62
CA LEU A 46 -15.16 13.75 3.73
C LEU A 46 -15.80 13.28 5.05
N PRO A 47 -15.73 11.99 5.44
CA PRO A 47 -16.24 11.56 6.74
C PRO A 47 -15.53 12.23 7.91
N ALA A 48 -14.20 12.37 7.88
CA ALA A 48 -13.45 13.05 8.92
C ALA A 48 -13.91 14.50 9.10
N THR A 49 -14.14 15.22 7.99
CA THR A 49 -14.66 16.58 8.01
C THR A 49 -16.08 16.64 8.58
N LEU A 50 -16.96 15.73 8.16
CA LEU A 50 -18.35 15.66 8.65
C LEU A 50 -18.43 15.31 10.14
N LEU A 51 -17.46 14.56 10.66
CA LEU A 51 -17.33 14.24 12.08
C LEU A 51 -16.68 15.36 12.91
N GLY A 52 -16.32 16.49 12.29
CA GLY A 52 -15.80 17.67 12.99
C GLY A 52 -14.31 17.60 13.33
N PHE A 53 -13.52 16.76 12.63
CA PHE A 53 -12.07 16.75 12.81
C PHE A 53 -11.46 18.08 12.34
N SER A 54 -10.54 18.63 13.13
CA SER A 54 -9.88 19.89 12.76
C SER A 54 -9.04 19.73 11.48
N PRO A 55 -8.94 20.77 10.63
CA PRO A 55 -8.09 20.73 9.44
C PRO A 55 -6.63 20.36 9.76
N ALA A 56 -6.11 20.85 10.89
CA ALA A 56 -4.74 20.55 11.33
C ALA A 56 -4.55 19.05 11.66
N ALA A 57 -5.51 18.43 12.35
CA ALA A 57 -5.45 17.00 12.67
C ALA A 57 -5.54 16.14 11.41
N THR A 58 -6.45 16.48 10.50
CA THR A 58 -6.61 15.80 9.20
C THR A 58 -5.34 15.92 8.36
N PHE A 59 -4.75 17.12 8.29
CA PHE A 59 -3.47 17.35 7.61
C PHE A 59 -2.32 16.55 8.24
N GLY A 60 -2.22 16.51 9.57
CA GLY A 60 -1.23 15.69 10.26
C GLY A 60 -1.35 14.20 9.91
N CYS A 61 -2.58 13.67 9.86
CA CYS A 61 -2.82 12.30 9.44
C CYS A 61 -2.41 12.06 7.97
N ALA A 62 -2.68 13.02 7.08
CA ALA A 62 -2.30 12.96 5.68
C ALA A 62 -0.78 12.86 5.51
N VAL A 63 -0.02 13.70 6.24
CA VAL A 63 1.44 13.70 6.22
C VAL A 63 1.97 12.37 6.73
N ILE A 64 1.53 11.91 7.90
CA ILE A 64 1.99 10.63 8.49
C ILE A 64 1.70 9.47 7.54
N SER A 65 0.48 9.39 7.00
CA SER A 65 0.08 8.29 6.11
C SER A 65 0.89 8.30 4.81
N THR A 66 1.16 9.48 4.25
CA THR A 66 1.98 9.64 3.04
C THR A 66 3.42 9.24 3.31
N THR A 67 4.01 9.67 4.44
CA THR A 67 5.37 9.30 4.83
C THR A 67 5.50 7.79 5.03
N LEU A 68 4.52 7.14 5.68
CA LEU A 68 4.51 5.68 5.82
C LEU A 68 4.35 4.98 4.47
N GLY A 69 3.55 5.54 3.56
CA GLY A 69 3.45 5.05 2.17
C GLY A 69 4.77 5.16 1.42
N HIS A 70 5.45 6.30 1.48
CA HIS A 70 6.79 6.49 0.90
C HIS A 70 7.81 5.53 1.50
N PHE A 71 7.77 5.34 2.82
CA PHE A 71 8.62 4.37 3.50
C PHE A 71 8.34 2.94 3.00
N ALA A 72 7.08 2.52 2.92
CA ALA A 72 6.71 1.18 2.44
C ALA A 72 7.15 0.92 0.98
N HIS A 73 7.21 1.95 0.13
CA HIS A 73 7.67 1.81 -1.25
C HIS A 73 9.16 2.12 -1.43
N ALA A 74 9.90 2.48 -0.37
CA ALA A 74 11.30 2.83 -0.52
C ALA A 74 12.11 1.64 -1.07
N ASN A 75 13.12 1.93 -1.89
CA ASN A 75 14.06 0.94 -2.43
C ASN A 75 15.10 0.48 -1.38
N LEU A 76 14.63 0.18 -0.16
CA LEU A 76 15.43 -0.20 0.98
C LEU A 76 15.13 -1.65 1.39
N ARG A 77 16.11 -2.34 1.95
CA ARG A 77 15.95 -3.69 2.52
C ARG A 77 15.87 -3.61 4.04
N TRP A 78 14.87 -2.90 4.55
CA TRP A 78 14.77 -2.60 5.97
C TRP A 78 13.88 -3.59 6.71
N HIS A 79 14.54 -4.42 7.51
CA HIS A 79 13.92 -5.31 8.49
C HIS A 79 13.48 -4.51 9.72
N VAL A 80 12.18 -4.33 9.90
CA VAL A 80 11.62 -3.55 11.03
C VAL A 80 11.46 -4.40 12.31
N GLY A 81 11.93 -5.65 12.28
CA GLY A 81 11.94 -6.54 13.45
C GLY A 81 10.52 -6.80 13.96
N PRO A 82 10.27 -6.74 15.28
CA PRO A 82 8.93 -6.90 15.86
C PRO A 82 7.91 -5.85 15.41
N LEU A 83 8.34 -4.68 14.91
CA LEU A 83 7.40 -3.65 14.42
C LEU A 83 6.64 -4.08 13.17
N ARG A 84 7.08 -5.15 12.48
CA ARG A 84 6.39 -5.72 11.31
C ARG A 84 4.94 -6.12 11.57
N TYR A 85 4.58 -6.32 12.85
CA TYR A 85 3.21 -6.64 13.26
C TYR A 85 2.29 -5.41 13.31
N PHE A 86 2.85 -4.21 13.25
CA PHE A 86 2.11 -2.95 13.35
C PHE A 86 2.32 -2.06 12.14
N ILE A 87 3.56 -1.88 11.69
CA ILE A 87 3.96 -0.97 10.61
C ILE A 87 4.41 -1.79 9.42
N ASN A 88 3.95 -1.40 8.23
CA ASN A 88 4.39 -1.99 6.98
C ASN A 88 5.79 -1.49 6.60
N SER A 89 6.60 -2.36 6.03
CA SER A 89 8.00 -2.10 5.69
C SER A 89 8.26 -2.26 4.19
N PRO A 90 9.35 -1.69 3.66
CA PRO A 90 9.81 -1.95 2.30
C PRO A 90 9.83 -3.44 1.92
N GLU A 91 10.41 -4.27 2.79
CA GLU A 91 10.53 -5.72 2.61
C GLU A 91 9.18 -6.43 2.51
N MET A 92 8.14 -5.91 3.17
CA MET A 92 6.81 -6.51 3.17
C MET A 92 5.99 -5.99 1.99
N HIS A 93 6.03 -4.68 1.74
CA HIS A 93 5.25 -4.07 0.68
C HIS A 93 5.78 -4.41 -0.72
N VAL A 94 7.07 -4.66 -0.90
CA VAL A 94 7.59 -5.09 -2.21
C VAL A 94 6.92 -6.39 -2.68
N TRP A 95 6.59 -7.31 -1.76
CA TRP A 95 5.85 -8.53 -2.06
C TRP A 95 4.38 -8.30 -2.41
N HIS A 96 3.80 -7.16 -2.03
CA HIS A 96 2.49 -6.74 -2.51
C HIS A 96 2.50 -6.48 -4.03
N HIS A 97 3.64 -6.03 -4.54
CA HIS A 97 3.86 -5.67 -5.95
C HIS A 97 4.50 -6.78 -6.79
N VAL A 98 4.60 -8.00 -6.24
CA VAL A 98 5.26 -9.12 -6.93
C VAL A 98 4.53 -9.48 -8.23
N HIS A 99 5.32 -9.73 -9.28
CA HIS A 99 4.80 -10.20 -10.55
C HIS A 99 4.00 -11.51 -10.37
N PRO A 100 2.86 -11.71 -11.06
CA PRO A 100 2.01 -12.89 -10.91
C PRO A 100 2.73 -14.24 -11.06
N GLU A 101 3.76 -14.31 -11.89
CA GLU A 101 4.55 -15.52 -12.11
C GLU A 101 5.64 -15.76 -11.04
N CYS A 102 5.97 -14.75 -10.24
CA CYS A 102 7.11 -14.78 -9.30
C CYS A 102 6.71 -14.90 -7.83
N GLY A 103 5.40 -14.83 -7.50
CA GLY A 103 4.97 -14.90 -6.11
C GLY A 103 3.46 -14.85 -5.89
N PRO A 104 3.03 -15.11 -4.65
CA PRO A 104 1.62 -15.13 -4.30
C PRO A 104 1.00 -13.73 -4.41
N GLN A 105 -0.12 -13.65 -5.14
CA GLN A 105 -0.91 -12.45 -5.26
C GLN A 105 -1.79 -12.22 -4.02
N ASN A 106 -2.38 -11.02 -3.90
CA ASN A 106 -3.34 -10.68 -2.85
C ASN A 106 -2.78 -10.80 -1.41
N ARG A 107 -1.57 -10.28 -1.19
CA ARG A 107 -0.87 -10.24 0.10
C ARG A 107 -0.54 -8.80 0.51
N ASN A 108 -0.31 -8.54 1.79
CA ASN A 108 0.27 -7.28 2.31
C ASN A 108 -0.48 -5.99 1.88
N PHE A 109 -1.78 -5.93 2.11
CA PHE A 109 -2.65 -4.80 1.73
C PHE A 109 -2.48 -3.56 2.59
N GLY A 110 -1.97 -3.69 3.82
CA GLY A 110 -1.81 -2.58 4.74
C GLY A 110 -0.66 -1.67 4.30
N ILE A 111 -0.95 -0.47 3.80
CA ILE A 111 0.11 0.48 3.42
C ILE A 111 0.77 1.10 4.66
N SER A 112 0.00 1.61 5.61
CA SER A 112 0.56 2.18 6.85
C SER A 112 0.68 1.13 7.94
N LEU A 113 -0.41 0.37 8.17
CA LEU A 113 -0.49 -0.60 9.24
C LEU A 113 -0.57 -2.02 8.69
N SER A 114 0.52 -2.78 8.82
CA SER A 114 0.58 -4.21 8.49
C SER A 114 -0.23 -5.07 9.48
N LEU A 115 -0.64 -4.51 10.62
CA LEU A 115 -1.51 -5.18 11.60
C LEU A 115 -2.73 -5.84 10.96
N TRP A 116 -3.35 -5.16 9.99
CA TRP A 116 -4.49 -5.70 9.27
C TRP A 116 -4.14 -6.97 8.51
N ASP A 117 -2.95 -7.06 7.92
CA ASP A 117 -2.51 -8.23 7.19
C ASP A 117 -2.29 -9.45 8.09
N TRP A 118 -1.85 -9.23 9.32
CA TRP A 118 -1.74 -10.31 10.30
C TRP A 118 -3.11 -10.76 10.80
N ILE A 119 -4.01 -9.83 11.13
CA ILE A 119 -5.38 -10.13 11.58
C ILE A 119 -6.14 -10.91 10.51
N PHE A 120 -6.06 -10.49 9.26
CA PHE A 120 -6.79 -11.10 8.14
C PHE A 120 -6.00 -12.19 7.40
N ARG A 121 -4.83 -12.59 7.91
CA ARG A 121 -3.97 -13.65 7.37
C ARG A 121 -3.54 -13.43 5.91
N THR A 122 -3.32 -12.17 5.55
CA THR A 122 -2.80 -11.74 4.23
C THR A 122 -1.32 -11.35 4.29
N ALA A 123 -0.69 -11.38 5.47
CA ALA A 123 0.74 -11.14 5.63
C ALA A 123 1.59 -12.21 4.90
N TYR A 124 2.62 -11.77 4.18
CA TYR A 124 3.58 -12.62 3.48
C TYR A 124 4.95 -11.95 3.47
N LEU A 125 5.95 -12.59 4.06
CA LEU A 125 7.30 -12.05 4.19
C LEU A 125 8.31 -13.20 4.21
N PRO A 126 8.70 -13.74 3.04
CA PRO A 126 9.74 -14.77 2.94
C PRO A 126 11.14 -14.14 3.08
N ASP A 127 12.12 -14.97 3.46
CA ASP A 127 13.53 -14.57 3.59
C ASP A 127 14.26 -14.45 2.22
N ARG A 128 13.64 -13.76 1.27
CA ARG A 128 14.20 -13.43 -0.05
C ARG A 128 13.45 -12.26 -0.68
N ASP A 129 14.03 -11.67 -1.71
CA ASP A 129 13.35 -10.66 -2.54
C ASP A 129 12.51 -11.32 -3.65
N PRO A 130 11.46 -10.63 -4.13
CA PRO A 130 10.77 -11.04 -5.34
C PRO A 130 11.71 -10.94 -6.56
N GLU A 131 11.63 -11.93 -7.45
CA GLU A 131 12.46 -11.96 -8.67
C GLU A 131 12.07 -10.87 -9.67
N ARG A 132 10.78 -10.48 -9.68
CA ARG A 132 10.23 -9.47 -10.58
C ARG A 132 9.02 -8.79 -9.94
N LEU A 133 8.85 -7.50 -10.26
CA LEU A 133 7.68 -6.69 -9.94
C LEU A 133 6.93 -6.32 -11.22
N GLY A 134 5.71 -5.81 -11.08
CA GLY A 134 4.91 -5.36 -12.21
C GLY A 134 3.69 -6.24 -12.47
N THR A 135 2.87 -5.83 -13.42
CA THR A 135 1.63 -6.53 -13.81
C THR A 135 1.71 -7.27 -15.14
N THR A 136 2.84 -7.15 -15.85
CA THR A 136 3.09 -7.66 -17.21
C THR A 136 4.55 -8.03 -17.40
#